data_AF-A0A963A014-F1
#
_entry.id   AF-A0A963A014-F1
#
_cell.length_a   1.000
_cell.length_b   1.000
_cell.length_c   1.000
_cell.angle_alpha   90.00
_cell.angle_beta   90.00
_cell.angle_gamma   90.00
#
_symmetry.space_group_name_H-M   'P 1'
#
loop_
_entity.id
_entity.type
_entity.pdbx_description
1 polymer ?
#
loop_
_entity_poly.entity_id
_entity_poly.type
_entity_poly.pdbx_seq_one_letter_code
_entity_poly.pdbx_strand_id
1 'polypeptide(L)'
;MQSAQDIFAYSTHRASCCGSTPALPMSRNEMDARGWESCDIILVSGDAYVDHPSFGTALIGRLLEAQGFRVGVIAQPDWHSVEPFRLLGRPNLFFGISAGNMDSMV
;
A
#
# COMPACT_ATOMS: atom_id res chain seq x y z
N MET A 1 28.46 8.58 14.29
CA MET A 1 27.28 8.24 13.45
C MET A 1 26.08 8.18 14.36
N GLN A 2 25.01 8.93 14.08
CA GLN A 2 23.76 8.80 14.84
C GLN A 2 23.14 7.43 14.52
N SER A 3 22.81 6.67 15.57
CA SER A 3 22.03 5.43 15.42
C SER A 3 20.61 5.78 15.01
N ALA A 4 20.06 5.05 14.04
CA ALA A 4 18.64 5.18 13.72
C ALA A 4 17.80 4.78 14.94
N GLN A 5 16.69 5.50 15.16
CA GLN A 5 15.69 5.11 16.14
C GLN A 5 14.96 3.85 15.67
N ASP A 6 14.42 3.08 16.61
CA ASP A 6 13.51 1.97 16.29
C ASP A 6 12.30 2.49 15.49
N ILE A 7 11.90 1.77 14.46
CA ILE A 7 10.76 2.14 13.61
C ILE A 7 9.43 2.20 14.39
N PHE A 8 9.34 1.52 15.53
CA PHE A 8 8.18 1.53 16.41
C PHE A 8 8.20 2.67 17.44
N ALA A 9 9.29 3.45 17.51
CA ALA A 9 9.38 4.60 18.42
C ALA A 9 8.64 5.84 17.91
N TYR A 10 8.26 5.87 16.63
CA TYR A 10 7.52 6.99 16.03
C TYR A 10 6.04 6.96 16.42
N SER A 11 5.43 8.14 16.56
CA SER A 11 3.99 8.26 16.75
C SER A 11 3.25 7.84 15.49
N THR A 12 2.16 7.10 15.63
CA THR A 12 1.32 6.71 14.48
C THR A 12 0.72 7.96 13.81
N HIS A 13 0.56 7.90 12.49
CA HIS A 13 0.03 9.00 11.69
C HIS A 13 -1.45 9.30 11.99
N ARG A 14 -2.21 8.28 12.38
CA ARG A 14 -3.59 8.39 12.88
C ARG A 14 -3.75 7.53 14.14
N ALA A 15 -4.64 7.93 15.04
CA ALA A 15 -5.07 7.04 16.13
C ALA A 15 -5.69 5.78 15.51
N SER A 16 -5.27 4.59 15.98
CA SER A 16 -5.74 3.33 15.42
C SER A 16 -7.22 3.11 15.76
N CYS A 17 -8.12 3.48 14.86
CA CYS A 17 -9.47 2.96 14.88
C CYS A 17 -9.43 1.52 14.34
N CYS A 18 -9.20 0.59 15.26
CA CYS A 18 -9.53 -0.84 15.27
C CYS A 18 -9.80 -1.61 13.95
N GLY A 19 -9.09 -2.75 13.81
CA GLY A 19 -9.53 -3.94 13.07
C GLY A 19 -8.59 -4.36 11.93
N SER A 20 -8.02 -5.57 11.99
CA SER A 20 -7.28 -6.15 10.87
C SER A 20 -8.23 -6.37 9.69
N THR A 21 -8.14 -5.54 8.66
CA THR A 21 -8.94 -5.72 7.43
C THR A 21 -8.30 -6.85 6.61
N PRO A 22 -9.08 -7.79 6.03
CA PRO A 22 -8.53 -9.01 5.42
C PRO A 22 -7.47 -8.80 4.33
N ALA A 23 -7.57 -7.74 3.52
CA ALA A 23 -6.57 -7.35 2.51
C ALA A 23 -6.43 -5.82 2.47
N LEU A 24 -5.43 -5.27 1.78
CA LEU A 24 -5.40 -3.84 1.42
C LEU A 24 -6.36 -3.56 0.25
N PRO A 25 -7.00 -2.38 0.16
CA PRO A 25 -7.87 -2.03 -0.96
C PRO A 25 -7.09 -2.00 -2.29
N MET A 26 -7.67 -2.62 -3.31
CA MET A 26 -7.24 -2.52 -4.70
C MET A 26 -8.28 -1.82 -5.59
N SER A 27 -9.44 -1.48 -5.03
CA SER A 27 -10.52 -0.79 -5.75
C SER A 27 -11.16 0.34 -4.94
N ARG A 28 -11.83 1.26 -5.64
CA ARG A 28 -12.61 2.33 -5.00
C ARG A 28 -13.72 1.76 -4.10
N ASN A 29 -14.44 0.74 -4.56
CA ASN A 29 -15.50 0.11 -3.77
C ASN A 29 -14.99 -0.43 -2.42
N GLU A 30 -13.78 -1.00 -2.42
CA GLU A 30 -13.13 -1.48 -1.20
C GLU A 30 -12.67 -0.32 -0.29
N MET A 31 -12.27 0.81 -0.85
CA MET A 31 -12.00 2.03 -0.07
C MET A 31 -13.30 2.57 0.56
N ASP A 32 -14.39 2.62 -0.21
CA ASP A 32 -15.70 3.08 0.25
C ASP A 32 -16.24 2.17 1.37
N ALA A 33 -16.06 0.85 1.27
CA ALA A 33 -16.40 -0.10 2.33
C ALA A 33 -15.62 0.13 3.64
N ARG A 34 -14.44 0.75 3.56
CA ARG A 34 -13.64 1.19 4.72
C ARG A 34 -13.94 2.63 5.15
N GLY A 35 -14.81 3.34 4.45
CA GLY A 35 -15.07 4.77 4.66
C GLY A 35 -13.88 5.67 4.29
N TRP A 36 -13.07 5.26 3.31
CA TRP A 36 -11.87 5.98 2.88
C TRP A 36 -12.13 6.75 1.58
N GLU A 37 -12.17 8.08 1.68
CA GLU A 37 -12.23 8.96 0.50
C GLU A 37 -10.91 8.94 -0.31
N SER A 38 -9.77 8.77 0.36
CA SER A 38 -8.44 8.77 -0.26
C SER A 38 -7.44 7.89 0.50
N CYS A 39 -6.47 7.36 -0.24
CA CYS A 39 -5.29 6.70 0.31
C CYS A 39 -4.22 7.76 0.66
N ASP A 40 -3.45 7.50 1.71
CA ASP A 40 -2.25 8.27 2.01
C ASP A 40 -1.10 7.84 1.08
N ILE A 41 -0.97 6.52 0.88
CA ILE A 41 0.07 5.90 0.08
C ILE A 41 -0.58 4.89 -0.87
N ILE A 42 -0.16 4.89 -2.13
CA ILE A 42 -0.57 3.88 -3.10
C ILE A 42 0.68 3.10 -3.53
N LEU A 43 0.66 1.79 -3.33
CA LEU A 43 1.73 0.89 -3.74
C LEU A 43 1.40 0.32 -5.13
N VAL A 44 2.28 0.52 -6.09
CA VAL A 44 2.18 -0.05 -7.44
C VAL A 44 3.16 -1.20 -7.56
N SER A 45 2.66 -2.37 -7.94
CA SER A 45 3.44 -3.60 -8.06
C SER A 45 3.36 -4.15 -9.49
N GLY A 46 4.51 -4.51 -10.07
CA GLY A 46 4.57 -5.26 -11.34
C GLY A 46 4.16 -6.74 -11.22
N ASP A 47 3.99 -7.23 -9.99
CA ASP A 47 3.58 -8.59 -9.67
C ASP A 47 2.19 -8.61 -9.02
N ALA A 48 1.55 -9.79 -9.01
CA ALA A 48 0.27 -10.01 -8.36
C ALA A 48 0.35 -9.64 -6.88
N TYR A 49 -0.73 -9.07 -6.36
CA TYR A 49 -0.86 -8.83 -4.93
C TYR A 49 -1.52 -10.01 -4.26
N VAL A 50 -0.78 -10.62 -3.34
CA VAL A 50 -1.29 -11.59 -2.37
C VAL A 50 -0.93 -11.04 -0.99
N ASP A 51 -1.92 -10.92 -0.10
CA ASP A 51 -1.69 -10.45 1.25
C ASP A 51 -1.02 -11.56 2.10
N HIS A 52 0.27 -11.78 1.84
CA HIS A 52 1.07 -12.83 2.45
C HIS A 52 2.46 -12.27 2.81
N PRO A 53 3.06 -12.63 3.96
CA PRO A 53 4.35 -12.09 4.41
C PRO A 53 5.52 -12.35 3.45
N SER A 54 5.41 -13.33 2.55
CA SER A 54 6.41 -13.56 1.50
C SER A 54 6.39 -12.49 0.41
N PHE A 55 5.35 -11.67 0.29
CA PHE A 55 5.21 -10.63 -0.72
C PHE A 55 5.63 -9.28 -0.13
N GLY A 56 6.67 -8.67 -0.71
CA GLY A 56 7.26 -7.43 -0.19
C GLY A 56 6.24 -6.28 -0.11
N THR A 57 5.41 -6.13 -1.15
CA THR A 57 4.33 -5.13 -1.19
C THR A 57 3.33 -5.30 -0.05
N ALA A 58 2.97 -6.55 0.29
CA ALA A 58 2.07 -6.83 1.41
C ALA A 58 2.73 -6.47 2.75
N LEU A 59 3.99 -6.88 2.96
CA LEU A 59 4.72 -6.58 4.19
C LEU A 59 4.88 -5.07 4.42
N ILE A 60 5.29 -4.33 3.39
CA ILE A 60 5.42 -2.87 3.44
C ILE A 60 4.06 -2.21 3.68
N GLY A 61 3.02 -2.63 2.96
CA GLY A 61 1.69 -2.07 3.10
C GLY A 61 1.10 -2.28 4.50
N ARG A 62 1.26 -3.48 5.07
CA ARG A 62 0.82 -3.77 6.44
C ARG A 62 1.62 -3.04 7.50
N LEU A 63 2.92 -2.85 7.31
CA LEU A 63 3.74 -2.02 8.20
C LEU A 63 3.25 -0.56 8.20
N LEU A 64 3.00 0.01 7.02
CA LEU A 64 2.47 1.37 6.88
C LEU A 64 1.04 1.49 7.46
N GLU A 65 0.17 0.52 7.23
CA GLU A 65 -1.16 0.48 7.83
C GLU A 65 -1.10 0.41 9.36
N ALA A 66 -0.19 -0.39 9.93
CA ALA A 66 0.06 -0.46 11.37
C ALA A 66 0.56 0.88 11.95
N GLN A 67 1.23 1.70 11.14
CA GLN A 67 1.63 3.07 11.48
C GLN A 67 0.49 4.10 11.28
N GLY A 68 -0.72 3.65 10.93
CA GLY A 68 -1.91 4.50 10.80
C GLY A 68 -2.09 5.18 9.44
N PHE A 69 -1.36 4.75 8.42
CA PHE A 69 -1.56 5.22 7.05
C PHE A 69 -2.66 4.45 6.33
N ARG A 70 -3.42 5.13 5.48
CA ARG A 70 -4.33 4.48 4.54
C ARG A 70 -3.55 4.03 3.31
N VAL A 71 -3.40 2.74 3.11
CA VAL A 71 -2.59 2.18 2.02
C VAL A 71 -3.49 1.48 1.02
N GLY A 72 -3.31 1.79 -0.27
CA GLY A 72 -3.94 1.05 -1.37
C GLY A 72 -2.89 0.37 -2.24
N VAL A 73 -3.30 -0.66 -2.99
CA VAL A 73 -2.41 -1.41 -3.88
C VAL A 73 -2.95 -1.42 -5.31
N ILE A 74 -2.10 -1.17 -6.30
CA ILE A 74 -2.36 -1.37 -7.72
C ILE A 74 -1.40 -2.47 -8.19
N ALA A 75 -1.92 -3.67 -8.39
CA ALA A 75 -1.14 -4.82 -8.84
C ALA A 75 -1.28 -5.02 -10.34
N GLN A 76 -0.17 -5.24 -11.03
CA GLN A 76 -0.09 -5.50 -12.47
C GLN A 76 -0.95 -4.56 -13.32
N PRO A 77 -0.81 -3.22 -13.16
CA PRO A 77 -1.55 -2.30 -14.01
C PRO A 77 -1.17 -2.50 -15.48
N ASP A 78 -2.16 -2.43 -16.37
CA ASP A 78 -1.89 -2.33 -17.81
C ASP A 78 -1.08 -1.05 -18.08
N TRP A 79 0.14 -1.23 -18.57
CA TRP A 79 1.13 -0.16 -18.79
C TRP A 79 0.93 0.54 -20.14
N HIS A 80 0.03 0.06 -20.99
CA HIS A 80 -0.35 0.73 -22.23
C HIS A 80 -1.29 1.92 -22.01
N SER A 81 -1.82 2.09 -20.79
CA SER A 81 -2.74 3.16 -20.43
C SER A 81 -2.43 3.77 -19.06
N VAL A 82 -2.82 5.03 -18.88
CA VAL A 82 -2.72 5.73 -17.59
C VAL A 82 -3.90 5.42 -16.66
N GLU A 83 -4.99 4.88 -17.18
CA GLU A 83 -6.24 4.69 -16.43
C GLU A 83 -6.09 3.70 -15.25
N PRO A 84 -5.39 2.55 -15.39
CA PRO A 84 -5.16 1.64 -14.25
C PRO A 84 -4.44 2.32 -13.08
N PHE A 85 -3.53 3.25 -13.35
CA PHE A 85 -2.78 4.00 -12.34
C PHE A 85 -3.64 5.04 -11.61
N ARG A 86 -4.81 5.41 -12.17
CA ARG A 86 -5.73 6.40 -11.60
C ARG A 86 -6.86 5.77 -10.78
N LEU A 87 -6.97 4.45 -10.76
CA LEU A 87 -8.11 3.71 -10.20
C LEU A 87 -8.42 4.05 -8.73
N LEU A 88 -7.38 4.29 -7.93
CA LEU A 88 -7.51 4.68 -6.51
C LEU A 88 -7.48 6.20 -6.29
N GLY A 89 -7.31 6.99 -7.34
CA GLY A 89 -7.16 8.46 -7.28
C GLY A 89 -5.77 8.91 -6.83
N ARG A 90 -5.65 10.18 -6.46
CA ARG A 90 -4.39 10.79 -6.02
C ARG A 90 -4.12 10.44 -4.54
N PRO A 91 -2.91 9.95 -4.19
CA PRO A 91 -2.55 9.71 -2.80
C PRO A 91 -2.26 11.03 -2.08
N ASN A 92 -2.49 11.08 -0.77
CA ASN A 92 -2.21 12.28 0.04
C ASN A 92 -0.70 12.53 0.20
N LEU A 93 0.12 11.47 0.19
CA LEU A 93 1.56 11.53 0.38
C LEU A 93 2.33 11.17 -0.90
N PHE A 94 2.34 9.90 -1.30
CA PHE A 94 3.14 9.45 -2.45
C PHE A 94 2.68 8.11 -3.06
N PHE A 95 3.24 7.79 -4.22
CA PHE A 95 3.21 6.46 -4.83
C PHE A 95 4.49 5.69 -4.54
N GLY A 96 4.40 4.46 -4.04
CA GLY A 96 5.54 3.56 -3.91
C GLY A 96 5.52 2.54 -5.04
N ILE A 97 6.57 2.47 -5.86
CA ILE A 97 6.61 1.60 -7.04
C ILE A 97 7.62 0.49 -6.81
N SER A 98 7.22 -0.76 -7.08
CA SER A 98 8.08 -1.95 -7.03
C SER A 98 7.82 -2.84 -8.25
N ALA A 99 8.86 -3.50 -8.76
CA ALA A 99 8.73 -4.53 -9.78
C ALA A 99 7.99 -5.79 -9.25
N GLY A 100 7.92 -5.94 -7.93
CA GLY A 100 7.26 -7.07 -7.27
C GLY A 100 8.27 -8.10 -6.74
N ASN A 101 7.82 -9.35 -6.57
CA ASN A 101 8.61 -10.42 -6.00
C ASN A 101 9.40 -11.22 -7.04
N MET A 102 9.01 -11.11 -8.31
CA MET A 102 9.66 -11.78 -9.42
C MET A 102 10.92 -11.02 -9.83
N ASP A 103 12.03 -11.75 -10.01
CA ASP A 103 13.23 -11.18 -10.61
C ASP A 103 13.01 -10.91 -12.11
N SER A 104 13.67 -9.87 -12.61
CA SER A 104 13.59 -9.41 -14.00
C SER A 104 14.13 -10.38 -15.05
N MET A 105 14.72 -11.51 -14.64
CA MET A 105 15.18 -12.58 -15.55
C MET A 105 14.07 -13.57 -15.94
N VAL A 106 12.85 -13.42 -15.42
CA VAL A 106 11.67 -14.21 -15.78
C VAL A 106 10.70 -13.40 -16.62
#